data_AF-A0A235B3C6-F1
#
_entry.id   AF-A0A235B3C6-F1
#
_cell.length_a   1.000
_cell.length_b   1.000
_cell.length_c   1.000
_cell.angle_alpha   90.00
_cell.angle_beta   90.00
_cell.angle_gamma   90.00
#
_symmetry.space_group_name_H-M   'P 1'
#
loop_
_entity.id
_entity.type
_entity.pdbx_description
1 polymer ?
#
loop_
_entity_poly.entity_id
_entity_poly.type
_entity_poly.pdbx_seq_one_letter_code
_entity_poly.pdbx_strand_id
1 'polypeptide(L)' 'MVKEIVVGCVAFLSGILLFGFRMVAGAVLGTQPSDGYDSGLDYLDIWPLAISIVLVLVGIFMIVSGLKSKRK' A
#
# COMPACT_ATOMS: atom_id res chain seq x y z
N MET A 1 21.59 0.01 9.38
CA MET A 1 21.82 -0.66 8.08
C MET A 1 20.86 -1.82 7.80
N VAL A 2 21.10 -3.07 8.25
CA VAL A 2 20.20 -4.20 7.89
C VAL A 2 18.78 -4.00 8.43
N LYS A 3 18.65 -3.48 9.66
CA LYS A 3 17.35 -3.17 10.27
C LYS A 3 16.53 -2.15 9.46
N GLU A 4 17.16 -1.16 8.84
CA GLU A 4 16.46 -0.12 8.05
C GLU A 4 15.95 -0.67 6.71
N ILE A 5 16.73 -1.55 6.07
CA ILE A 5 16.30 -2.22 4.84
C ILE A 5 15.12 -3.16 5.13
N VAL A 6 15.18 -3.92 6.23
CA VAL A 6 14.07 -4.81 6.63
C VAL A 6 12.82 -4.01 6.94
N VAL A 7 12.91 -2.92 7.71
CA VAL A 7 11.76 -2.04 8.00
C VAL A 7 11.20 -1.43 6.71
N GLY A 8 12.07 -0.99 5.79
CA GLY A 8 11.64 -0.47 4.49
C GLY A 8 10.92 -1.51 3.62
N CYS A 9 11.44 -2.75 3.56
CA CYS A 9 10.78 -3.85 2.85
C CYS A 9 9.43 -4.21 3.47
N VAL A 10 9.31 -4.23 4.80
CA VAL A 10 8.04 -4.47 5.50
C VAL A 10 7.05 -3.36 5.17
N ALA A 11 7.43 -2.08 5.29
CA ALA A 11 6.56 -0.95 4.95
C ALA A 11 6.09 -0.98 3.49
N PHE A 12 7.01 -1.31 2.57
CA PHE A 12 6.70 -1.46 1.15
C PHE A 12 5.70 -2.59 0.87
N LEU A 13 5.95 -3.79 1.44
CA LEU A 13 5.04 -4.93 1.31
C LEU A 13 3.67 -4.65 1.93
N SER A 14 3.63 -4.02 3.10
CA SER A 14 2.38 -3.61 3.74
C SER A 14 1.59 -2.62 2.89
N GLY A 15 2.26 -1.67 2.23
CA GLY A 15 1.61 -0.74 1.29
C GLY A 15 0.97 -1.45 0.09
N ILE A 16 1.69 -2.40 -0.54
CA ILE A 16 1.16 -3.22 -1.63
C ILE A 16 -0.04 -4.06 -1.17
N LEU A 17 0.05 -4.67 0.01
CA LEU A 17 -1.02 -5.49 0.57
C LEU A 17 -2.27 -4.66 0.85
N LEU A 18 -2.11 -3.46 1.38
CA LEU A 18 -3.22 -2.53 1.62
C LEU A 18 -3.89 -2.11 0.31
N PHE A 19 -3.11 -1.86 -0.74
CA PHE A 19 -3.63 -1.57 -2.07
C PHE A 19 -4.43 -2.76 -2.63
N GLY A 20 -3.89 -3.97 -2.55
CA GLY A 20 -4.60 -5.18 -2.96
C GLY A 20 -5.89 -5.40 -2.17
N PHE A 21 -5.84 -5.19 -0.85
CA PHE A 21 -7.02 -5.30 0.03
C PHE A 21 -8.11 -4.30 -0.37
N ARG A 22 -7.76 -3.06 -0.73
CA ARG A 22 -8.72 -2.08 -1.24
C ARG A 22 -9.42 -2.58 -2.51
N MET A 23 -8.69 -3.14 -3.46
CA MET A 23 -9.27 -3.66 -4.71
C MET A 23 -10.20 -4.86 -4.45
N VAL A 24 -9.78 -5.77 -3.57
CA VAL A 24 -10.60 -6.92 -3.17
C VAL A 24 -11.86 -6.47 -2.43
N ALA A 25 -11.74 -5.54 -1.49
CA ALA A 25 -12.87 -4.98 -0.77
C ALA A 25 -13.84 -4.27 -1.73
N GLY A 26 -13.34 -3.53 -2.72
CA GLY A 26 -14.17 -2.87 -3.74
C GLY A 26 -14.93 -3.87 -4.59
N ALA A 27 -14.28 -4.96 -4.98
CA ALA A 27 -14.92 -6.07 -5.68
C ALA A 27 -16.01 -6.74 -4.83
N VAL A 28 -15.75 -7.00 -3.55
CA VAL A 28 -16.73 -7.60 -2.63
C VAL A 28 -17.94 -6.68 -2.44
N LEU A 29 -17.72 -5.39 -2.20
CA LEU A 29 -18.81 -4.42 -2.02
C LEU A 29 -19.61 -4.22 -3.32
N GLY A 30 -18.94 -4.22 -4.48
CA GLY A 30 -19.56 -4.14 -5.81
C GLY A 30 -20.25 -5.42 -6.30
N THR A 31 -20.31 -6.48 -5.48
CA THR A 31 -21.18 -7.64 -5.77
C THR A 31 -22.64 -7.43 -5.35
N GLN A 32 -22.96 -6.31 -4.70
CA GLN A 32 -24.34 -5.98 -4.34
C GLN A 32 -25.17 -5.66 -5.59
N PRO A 33 -26.42 -6.14 -5.66
CA PRO A 33 -27.23 -6.18 -6.89
C PRO A 33 -27.62 -4.81 -7.47
N SER A 34 -27.29 -3.69 -6.80
CA SER A 34 -27.59 -2.33 -7.26
C SER A 34 -26.36 -1.48 -7.56
N ASP A 35 -25.16 -1.92 -7.20
CA ASP A 35 -23.96 -1.08 -7.17
C ASP A 35 -22.78 -1.84 -7.78
N GLY A 36 -22.27 -1.34 -8.90
CA GLY A 36 -21.15 -1.95 -9.62
C GLY A 36 -19.82 -1.80 -8.89
N TYR A 37 -18.75 -2.32 -9.50
CA TYR A 37 -17.38 -2.22 -8.96
C TYR A 37 -16.97 -0.77 -8.62
N ASP A 38 -17.34 0.19 -9.46
CA ASP A 38 -17.03 1.62 -9.25
C ASP A 38 -17.71 2.17 -7.99
N SER A 39 -18.97 1.82 -7.75
CA SER A 39 -19.68 2.15 -6.50
C SER A 39 -18.98 1.55 -5.28
N GLY A 40 -18.52 0.29 -5.37
CA GLY A 40 -17.77 -0.39 -4.32
C GLY A 40 -16.44 0.27 -3.98
N LEU A 41 -15.78 0.86 -4.98
CA LEU A 41 -14.58 1.67 -4.79
C LEU A 41 -14.87 3.05 -4.19
N ASP A 42 -16.00 3.66 -4.49
CA ASP A 42 -16.42 4.94 -3.89
C ASP A 42 -16.80 4.78 -2.41
N TYR A 43 -17.37 3.64 -2.01
CA TYR A 43 -17.56 3.30 -0.59
C TYR A 43 -16.22 3.14 0.16
N LEU A 44 -15.19 2.67 -0.55
CA LEU A 44 -13.83 2.62 -0.04
C LEU A 44 -13.15 3.96 -0.32
N ASP A 45 -13.51 4.93 0.52
CA ASP A 45 -12.98 6.30 0.64
C ASP A 45 -11.51 6.40 0.21
N ILE A 46 -11.04 7.56 -0.25
CA ILE A 46 -9.68 7.75 -0.79
C ILE A 46 -8.56 7.39 0.21
N TRP A 47 -8.88 7.30 1.50
CA TRP A 47 -7.95 7.04 2.60
C TRP A 47 -7.06 5.79 2.45
N PRO A 48 -7.55 4.57 2.19
CA PRO A 48 -6.69 3.38 2.06
C PRO A 48 -5.78 3.46 0.84
N LEU A 49 -6.21 4.13 -0.24
CA LEU A 49 -5.36 4.40 -1.39
C LEU A 49 -4.21 5.34 -1.00
N ALA A 50 -4.53 6.47 -0.36
CA ALA A 50 -3.53 7.44 0.09
C ALA A 50 -2.51 6.80 1.06
N ILE A 51 -2.98 6.03 2.04
CA ILE A 51 -2.11 5.34 3.01
C ILE A 51 -1.21 4.31 2.31
N SER A 52 -1.73 3.56 1.34
CA SER A 52 -0.94 2.59 0.58
C SER A 52 0.22 3.25 -0.18
N ILE A 53 -0.04 4.40 -0.83
CA ILE A 53 0.96 5.18 -1.55
C ILE A 53 2.04 5.69 -0.59
N VAL A 54 1.64 6.27 0.54
CA VAL A 54 2.58 6.78 1.55
C VAL A 54 3.48 5.66 2.09
N LEU A 55 2.91 4.50 2.41
CA LEU A 55 3.69 3.34 2.88
C LEU A 55 4.70 2.85 1.85
N VAL A 56 4.31 2.78 0.58
CA VAL A 56 5.21 2.42 -0.52
C VAL A 56 6.36 3.42 -0.64
N LEU A 57 6.07 4.73 -0.61
CA LEU A 57 7.09 5.77 -0.72
C LEU A 57 8.06 5.75 0.47
N VAL A 58 7.54 5.61 1.69
CA VAL A 58 8.37 5.50 2.91
C VAL A 58 9.23 4.24 2.86
N GLY A 59 8.67 3.11 2.43
CA GLY A 59 9.39 1.86 2.28
C GLY A 59 10.55 1.98 1.29
N ILE A 60 10.30 2.53 0.09
CA ILE A 60 11.34 2.79 -0.92
C ILE A 60 12.41 3.72 -0.36
N PHE A 61 12.01 4.83 0.28
CA PHE A 61 12.95 5.80 0.85
C PHE A 61 13.88 5.16 1.88
N MET A 62 13.35 4.32 2.77
CA MET A 62 14.15 3.60 3.76
C MET A 62 15.10 2.57 3.13
N ILE A 63 14.64 1.81 2.13
CA ILE A 63 15.47 0.85 1.39
C ILE A 63 16.64 1.58 0.71
N VAL A 64 16.37 2.66 -0.02
CA VAL A 64 17.38 3.45 -0.72
C VAL A 64 18.38 4.06 0.27
N SER A 65 17.90 4.59 1.40
CA SER A 65 18.75 5.15 2.46
C SER A 65 19.66 4.08 3.09
N GLY A 66 19.12 2.90 3.37
CA GLY A 66 19.89 1.76 3.88
C GLY A 66 20.93 1.24 2.90
N LEU A 67 20.62 1.21 1.60
CA LEU A 67 21.56 0.83 0.54
C LEU A 67 22.67 1.88 0.33
N LYS A 68 22.34 3.18 0.40
CA LYS A 68 23.32 4.26 0.30
C LYS A 68 24.30 4.27 1.47
N SER A 69 23.82 3.91 2.66
CA SER A 69 24.64 3.78 3.87
C SER A 69 25.74 2.71 3.73
N LYS A 70 25.49 1.62 2.99
CA LYS A 70 26.47 0.55 2.70
C LYS A 70 27.64 0.97 1.79
N ARG A 71 27.54 2.09 1.08
CA ARG A 71 28.57 2.57 0.11
C ARG A 71 29.62 3.49 0.73
N LYS A 72 29.45 3.94 1.97
CA LYS A 72 30.44 4.72 2.73
C LYS A 72 31.15 3.81 3.72
#